data_AF-A0A2N2MLT8-F1
#
_entry.id   AF-A0A2N2MLT8-F1
#
_cell.length_a   1.000
_cell.length_b   1.000
_cell.length_c   1.000
_cell.angle_alpha   90.00
_cell.angle_beta   90.00
_cell.angle_gamma   90.00
#
_symmetry.space_group_name_H-M   'P 1'
#
loop_
_entity.id
_entity.type
_entity.pdbx_description
1 polymer ?
#
loop_
_entity_poly.entity_id
_entity_poly.type
_entity_poly.pdbx_seq_one_letter_code
_entity_poly.pdbx_strand_id
1 'polypeptide(L)'
;MPGALPVESAPKEICRFVENQIEEPMILSKPKLEQRPAQYYAAIRTAVPIPFGKYLVPLWDEVFGWLKDRGVTPSGPSIIRYLTTDMSKKLDIDVGFTLDAAIPGDERVSVDFLPAGRYATLLYTGPYKGKGAFNATVALLEWAQANNIAWSVSQKDGVEWWNGRTEFYLTDPDLEHDTKKYQTELAFLTRS
;
A
#
# COMPACT_ATOMS: atom_id res chain seq x y z
N MET A 1 19.53 55.78 20.33
CA MET A 1 18.53 54.73 20.03
C MET A 1 17.94 55.04 18.66
N PRO A 2 18.31 54.27 17.65
CA PRO A 2 17.39 53.32 16.97
C PRO A 2 18.15 52.02 16.62
N GLY A 3 17.59 50.88 16.27
CA GLY A 3 16.23 50.37 16.14
C GLY A 3 16.42 48.85 15.93
N ALA A 4 15.62 48.03 16.60
CA ALA A 4 15.69 46.59 16.45
C ALA A 4 15.17 46.18 15.06
N LEU A 5 15.92 45.31 14.36
CA LEU A 5 15.47 44.68 13.12
C LEU A 5 14.34 43.68 13.42
N PRO A 6 13.28 43.61 12.60
CA PRO A 6 12.22 42.63 12.77
C PRO A 6 12.65 41.23 12.31
N VAL A 7 12.21 40.23 13.06
CA VAL A 7 12.31 38.80 12.75
C VAL A 7 11.52 38.50 11.48
N GLU A 8 12.19 37.95 10.48
CA GLU A 8 11.60 37.56 9.20
C GLU A 8 10.69 36.33 9.40
N SER A 9 9.38 36.55 9.36
CA SER A 9 8.38 35.49 9.28
C SER A 9 8.23 35.04 7.83
N ALA A 10 8.35 33.74 7.58
CA ALA A 10 8.16 33.16 6.25
C ALA A 10 6.77 33.49 5.66
N PRO A 11 6.64 33.62 4.33
CA PRO A 11 5.44 34.19 3.70
C PRO A 11 4.19 33.31 3.85
N LYS A 12 3.06 33.95 4.20
CA LYS A 12 1.71 33.39 4.37
C LYS A 12 1.09 32.76 3.10
N GLU A 13 1.80 32.69 1.99
CA GLU A 13 1.27 32.27 0.68
C GLU A 13 1.44 30.78 0.37
N ILE A 14 2.27 30.04 1.12
CA ILE A 14 2.38 28.57 0.95
C ILE A 14 1.17 27.84 1.56
N CYS A 15 0.42 28.47 2.47
CA CYS A 15 -0.73 27.87 3.14
C CYS A 15 -2.08 28.03 2.41
N ARG A 16 -2.14 28.62 1.21
CA ARG A 16 -3.42 28.91 0.54
C ARG A 16 -3.57 28.29 -0.86
N PHE A 17 -3.19 27.03 -1.00
CA PHE A 17 -3.51 26.23 -2.19
C PHE A 17 -4.40 25.00 -1.91
N VAL A 18 -5.07 24.98 -0.75
CA VAL A 18 -6.04 23.94 -0.40
C VAL A 18 -7.33 24.58 0.11
N GLU A 19 -7.98 25.38 -0.74
CA GLU A 19 -9.37 25.80 -0.53
C GLU A 19 -10.15 25.57 -1.84
N ASN A 20 -11.14 24.67 -1.78
CA ASN A 20 -12.14 24.28 -2.79
C ASN A 20 -11.85 23.06 -3.68
N GLN A 21 -11.73 21.90 -3.03
CA GLN A 21 -12.41 20.67 -3.44
C GLN A 21 -13.03 20.10 -2.15
N ILE A 22 -14.24 19.54 -2.17
CA ILE A 22 -14.73 18.76 -1.03
C ILE A 22 -13.91 17.47 -1.03
N GLU A 23 -12.70 17.52 -0.48
CA GLU A 23 -11.87 16.34 -0.25
C GLU A 23 -12.52 15.57 0.90
N GLU A 24 -12.93 14.34 0.63
CA GLU A 24 -13.34 13.42 1.68
C GLU A 24 -12.24 13.38 2.76
N PRO A 25 -12.59 13.45 4.05
CA PRO A 25 -11.58 13.56 5.11
C PRO A 25 -10.66 12.34 5.05
N MET A 26 -9.41 12.56 4.64
CA MET A 26 -8.34 11.57 4.66
C MET A 26 -7.33 11.92 5.73
N ILE A 27 -6.90 10.91 6.48
CA ILE A 27 -5.89 11.05 7.53
C ILE A 27 -4.71 10.16 7.16
N LEU A 28 -3.52 10.75 7.11
CA LEU A 28 -2.27 10.03 6.94
C LEU A 28 -1.49 10.03 8.25
N SER A 29 -0.97 8.87 8.66
CA SER A 29 0.04 8.85 9.72
C SER A 29 1.34 9.46 9.22
N LYS A 30 2.22 9.86 10.15
CA LYS A 30 3.60 10.18 9.80
C LYS A 30 4.28 8.92 9.20
N PRO A 31 4.93 9.02 8.03
CA PRO A 31 5.74 7.93 7.51
C PRO A 31 6.84 7.52 8.51
N LYS A 32 7.14 6.23 8.58
CA LYS A 32 8.20 5.69 9.44
C LYS A 32 8.96 4.56 8.75
N LEU A 33 10.17 4.29 9.24
CA LEU A 33 10.90 3.07 8.92
C LEU A 33 10.74 2.07 10.06
N GLU A 34 10.49 0.81 9.73
CA GLU A 34 10.44 -0.26 10.71
C GLU A 34 10.99 -1.57 10.16
N GLN A 35 11.52 -2.40 11.06
CA GLN A 35 11.99 -3.74 10.71
C GLN A 35 10.81 -4.71 10.80
N ARG A 36 10.59 -5.50 9.74
CA ARG A 36 9.55 -6.52 9.68
C ARG A 36 10.15 -7.92 9.49
N PRO A 37 9.55 -8.96 10.09
CA PRO A 37 9.85 -10.35 9.73
C PRO A 37 9.32 -10.66 8.33
N ALA A 38 9.64 -11.86 7.83
CA ALA A 38 9.00 -12.35 6.62
C ALA A 38 7.51 -12.63 6.89
N GLN A 39 6.65 -12.37 5.90
CA GLN A 39 5.20 -12.57 6.01
C GLN A 39 4.71 -13.42 4.85
N TYR A 40 4.22 -14.63 5.13
CA TYR A 40 3.60 -15.47 4.09
C TYR A 40 2.25 -14.88 3.66
N TYR A 41 1.88 -15.17 2.42
CA TYR A 41 0.56 -14.84 1.89
C TYR A 41 0.15 -15.85 0.81
N ALA A 42 -1.15 -16.07 0.68
CA ALA A 42 -1.75 -16.75 -0.47
C ALA A 42 -2.39 -15.71 -1.38
N ALA A 43 -2.17 -15.79 -2.68
CA ALA A 43 -2.72 -14.84 -3.63
C ALA A 43 -2.83 -15.39 -5.05
N ILE A 44 -3.69 -14.72 -5.81
CA ILE A 44 -3.75 -14.83 -7.25
C ILE A 44 -2.87 -13.74 -7.87
N ARG A 45 -1.90 -14.16 -8.68
CA ARG A 45 -1.08 -13.26 -9.51
C ARG A 45 -1.81 -12.94 -10.81
N THR A 46 -1.93 -11.66 -11.15
CA THR A 46 -2.60 -11.23 -12.39
C THR A 46 -2.10 -9.89 -12.91
N ALA A 47 -2.26 -9.66 -14.21
CA ALA A 47 -1.96 -8.38 -14.87
C ALA A 47 -3.24 -7.59 -15.11
N VAL A 48 -3.38 -6.42 -14.47
CA VAL A 48 -4.60 -5.59 -14.51
C VAL A 48 -4.39 -4.24 -15.20
N PRO A 49 -5.35 -3.76 -16.02
CA PRO A 49 -5.32 -2.39 -16.54
C PRO A 49 -5.82 -1.39 -15.48
N ILE A 50 -5.39 -0.13 -15.58
CA ILE A 50 -5.90 0.96 -14.74
C ILE A 50 -7.14 1.60 -15.41
N PRO A 51 -8.24 1.85 -14.67
CA PRO A 51 -8.46 1.52 -13.26
C PRO A 51 -8.76 0.03 -13.04
N PHE A 52 -8.12 -0.57 -12.02
CA PHE A 52 -8.23 -2.01 -11.75
C PHE A 52 -9.17 -2.38 -10.59
N GLY A 53 -9.74 -1.41 -9.87
CA GLY A 53 -10.52 -1.67 -8.65
C GLY A 53 -11.67 -2.67 -8.83
N LYS A 54 -12.28 -2.75 -10.03
CA LYS A 54 -13.35 -3.70 -10.33
C LYS A 54 -12.92 -5.18 -10.33
N TYR A 55 -11.62 -5.45 -10.44
CA TYR A 55 -11.09 -6.82 -10.45
C TYR A 55 -10.74 -7.33 -9.05
N LEU A 56 -10.64 -6.46 -8.05
CA LEU A 56 -10.08 -6.82 -6.74
C LEU A 56 -11.00 -7.71 -5.90
N VAL A 57 -12.28 -7.32 -5.74
CA VAL A 57 -13.24 -8.07 -4.92
C VAL A 57 -13.39 -9.52 -5.38
N PRO A 58 -13.63 -9.82 -6.68
CA PRO A 58 -13.70 -11.21 -7.13
C PRO A 58 -12.43 -12.03 -6.85
N LEU A 59 -11.24 -11.41 -6.89
CA LEU A 59 -9.99 -12.10 -6.63
C LEU A 59 -9.81 -12.40 -5.13
N TRP A 60 -10.17 -11.47 -4.25
CA TRP A 60 -10.18 -11.73 -2.81
C TRP A 60 -11.19 -12.82 -2.45
N ASP A 61 -12.41 -12.77 -2.99
CA ASP A 61 -13.43 -13.79 -2.74
C ASP A 61 -12.95 -15.19 -3.18
N GLU A 62 -12.28 -15.28 -4.33
CA GLU A 62 -11.72 -16.53 -4.84
C GLU A 62 -10.61 -17.09 -3.94
N VAL A 63 -9.64 -16.26 -3.51
CA VAL A 63 -8.59 -16.69 -2.58
C VAL A 63 -9.17 -17.08 -1.23
N PHE A 64 -10.16 -16.32 -0.73
CA PHE A 64 -10.81 -16.62 0.54
C PHE A 64 -11.55 -17.97 0.50
N GLY A 65 -12.31 -18.22 -0.58
CA GLY A 65 -12.95 -19.52 -0.81
C GLY A 65 -11.93 -20.66 -0.87
N TRP A 66 -10.83 -20.46 -1.60
CA TRP A 66 -9.75 -21.43 -1.71
C TRP A 66 -9.09 -21.79 -0.38
N LEU A 67 -8.87 -20.79 0.50
CA LEU A 67 -8.35 -20.98 1.85
C LEU A 67 -9.36 -21.74 2.73
N LYS A 68 -10.63 -21.34 2.66
CA LYS A 68 -11.73 -21.95 3.41
C LYS A 68 -11.89 -23.43 3.09
N ASP A 69 -11.84 -23.81 1.81
CA ASP A 69 -11.95 -25.21 1.38
C ASP A 69 -10.82 -26.10 1.91
N ARG A 70 -9.70 -25.48 2.32
CA ARG A 70 -8.54 -26.14 2.95
C ARG A 70 -8.55 -26.04 4.48
N GLY A 71 -9.59 -25.47 5.07
CA GLY A 71 -9.67 -25.25 6.52
C GLY A 71 -8.63 -24.26 7.04
N VAL A 72 -8.10 -23.38 6.19
CA VAL A 72 -7.12 -22.36 6.56
C VAL A 72 -7.83 -21.03 6.76
N THR A 73 -7.61 -20.43 7.93
CA THR A 73 -8.04 -19.06 8.21
C THR A 73 -6.89 -18.11 7.90
N PRO A 74 -7.12 -17.00 7.15
CA PRO A 74 -6.14 -15.92 7.02
C PRO A 74 -5.62 -15.47 8.39
N SER A 75 -4.31 -15.22 8.50
CA SER A 75 -3.74 -14.73 9.76
C SER A 75 -3.88 -13.22 9.95
N GLY A 76 -4.33 -12.51 8.92
CA GLY A 76 -4.39 -11.06 8.93
C GLY A 76 -5.13 -10.48 7.72
N PRO A 77 -4.87 -9.21 7.38
CA PRO A 77 -5.65 -8.46 6.41
C PRO A 77 -5.51 -9.00 4.98
N SER A 78 -6.46 -8.59 4.14
CA SER A 78 -6.30 -8.75 2.70
C SER A 78 -5.22 -7.79 2.18
N ILE A 79 -4.56 -8.19 1.09
CA ILE A 79 -3.42 -7.47 0.53
C ILE A 79 -3.56 -7.24 -0.96
N ILE A 80 -2.89 -6.19 -1.43
CA ILE A 80 -2.43 -6.05 -2.81
C ILE A 80 -0.91 -5.88 -2.78
N ARG A 81 -0.17 -6.81 -3.37
CA ARG A 81 1.27 -6.67 -3.63
C ARG A 81 1.45 -6.18 -5.06
N TYR A 82 2.08 -5.04 -5.25
CA TYR A 82 2.45 -4.52 -6.56
C TYR A 82 3.83 -5.05 -6.93
N LEU A 83 3.89 -5.77 -8.04
CA LEU A 83 5.13 -6.31 -8.58
C LEU A 83 5.71 -5.37 -9.64
N THR A 84 4.83 -4.73 -10.42
CA THR A 84 5.19 -3.68 -11.37
C THR A 84 4.35 -2.43 -11.12
N THR A 85 4.89 -1.27 -11.50
CA THR A 85 4.27 0.04 -11.25
C THR A 85 4.27 0.94 -12.49
N ASP A 86 4.57 0.37 -13.66
CA ASP A 86 4.47 1.08 -14.94
C ASP A 86 3.00 1.24 -15.32
N MET A 87 2.43 2.38 -14.95
CA MET A 87 1.03 2.71 -15.17
C MET A 87 0.66 2.89 -16.67
N SER A 88 1.65 2.95 -17.57
CA SER A 88 1.40 2.97 -19.02
C SER A 88 1.03 1.58 -19.57
N LYS A 89 1.32 0.54 -18.79
CA LYS A 89 1.04 -0.86 -19.10
C LYS A 89 0.04 -1.44 -18.10
N LYS A 90 -0.18 -2.75 -18.19
CA LYS A 90 -0.86 -3.49 -17.12
C LYS A 90 0.07 -3.59 -15.91
N LEU A 91 -0.52 -3.56 -14.72
CA LEU A 91 0.18 -3.78 -13.47
C LEU A 91 0.11 -5.26 -13.11
N ASP A 92 1.27 -5.86 -12.85
CA ASP A 92 1.35 -7.18 -12.24
C ASP A 92 1.15 -7.03 -10.74
N ILE A 93 0.11 -7.66 -10.23
CA ILE A 93 -0.27 -7.62 -8.82
C ILE A 93 -0.55 -9.02 -8.29
N ASP A 94 -0.27 -9.21 -7.01
CA ASP A 94 -0.83 -10.33 -6.25
C ASP A 94 -1.96 -9.80 -5.36
N VAL A 95 -3.13 -10.45 -5.43
CA VAL A 95 -4.31 -10.11 -4.63
C VAL A 95 -4.67 -11.31 -3.76
N GLY A 96 -4.74 -11.11 -2.44
CA GLY A 96 -4.93 -12.24 -1.53
C GLY A 96 -4.89 -11.87 -0.06
N PHE A 97 -4.39 -12.77 0.79
CA PHE A 97 -4.41 -12.66 2.26
C PHE A 97 -3.12 -13.14 2.91
N THR A 98 -2.75 -12.55 4.05
CA THR A 98 -1.61 -12.99 4.84
C THR A 98 -1.85 -14.32 5.56
N LEU A 99 -0.79 -15.11 5.73
CA LEU A 99 -0.78 -16.42 6.40
C LEU A 99 0.34 -16.49 7.45
N ASP A 100 0.14 -17.26 8.51
CA ASP A 100 1.18 -17.50 9.54
C ASP A 100 2.28 -18.47 9.05
N ALA A 101 1.94 -19.34 8.11
CA ALA A 101 2.84 -20.35 7.58
C ALA A 101 2.58 -20.59 6.09
N ALA A 102 3.62 -21.08 5.40
CA ALA A 102 3.47 -21.56 4.04
C ALA A 102 2.56 -22.80 4.01
N ILE A 103 1.67 -22.84 3.03
CA ILE A 103 0.86 -23.99 2.67
C ILE A 103 1.06 -24.31 1.18
N PRO A 104 0.79 -25.54 0.71
CA PRO A 104 0.85 -25.85 -0.71
C PRO A 104 -0.15 -25.00 -1.52
N GLY A 105 0.36 -24.25 -2.48
CA GLY A 105 -0.44 -23.58 -3.52
C GLY A 105 -0.83 -24.53 -4.65
N ASP A 106 -1.51 -24.00 -5.66
CA ASP A 106 -1.82 -24.69 -6.92
C ASP A 106 -1.64 -23.77 -8.14
N GLU A 107 -2.15 -24.18 -9.30
CA GLU A 107 -2.03 -23.43 -10.55
C GLU A 107 -2.70 -22.05 -10.50
N ARG A 108 -3.71 -21.88 -9.62
CA ARG A 108 -4.51 -20.66 -9.55
C ARG A 108 -4.11 -19.78 -8.39
N VAL A 109 -3.95 -20.36 -7.19
CA VAL A 109 -3.56 -19.65 -5.98
C VAL A 109 -2.15 -20.04 -5.60
N SER A 110 -1.24 -19.07 -5.68
CA SER A 110 0.14 -19.22 -5.26
C SER A 110 0.32 -18.82 -3.80
N VAL A 111 1.25 -19.47 -3.12
CA VAL A 111 1.69 -19.08 -1.77
C VAL A 111 3.14 -18.61 -1.87
N ASP A 112 3.39 -17.40 -1.42
CA ASP A 112 4.70 -16.74 -1.48
C ASP A 112 4.89 -15.94 -0.17
N PHE A 113 5.96 -15.16 -0.06
CA PHE A 113 6.25 -14.35 1.12
C PHE A 113 6.74 -12.96 0.77
N LEU A 114 6.41 -12.00 1.64
CA LEU A 114 7.05 -10.70 1.70
C LEU A 114 8.39 -10.87 2.46
N PRO A 115 9.52 -10.41 1.91
CA PRO A 115 10.83 -10.59 2.55
C PRO A 115 10.91 -9.91 3.92
N ALA A 116 11.64 -10.51 4.85
CA ALA A 116 12.08 -9.82 6.05
C ALA A 116 12.99 -8.64 5.66
N GLY A 117 12.88 -7.53 6.37
CA GLY A 117 13.67 -6.36 6.03
C GLY A 117 13.15 -5.07 6.65
N ARG A 118 13.78 -3.98 6.27
CA ARG A 118 13.35 -2.63 6.65
C ARG A 118 12.31 -2.15 5.66
N TYR A 119 11.16 -1.69 6.15
CA TYR A 119 10.07 -1.18 5.36
C TYR A 119 9.84 0.30 5.68
N ALA A 120 9.55 1.09 4.66
CA ALA A 120 8.92 2.39 4.82
C ALA A 120 7.40 2.18 4.89
N THR A 121 6.77 2.72 5.92
CA THR A 121 5.35 2.49 6.17
C THR A 121 4.59 3.79 6.41
N LEU A 122 3.34 3.80 5.96
CA LEU A 122 2.39 4.90 6.18
C LEU A 122 0.98 4.30 6.29
N LEU A 123 0.21 4.75 7.28
CA LEU A 123 -1.18 4.38 7.46
C LEU A 123 -2.07 5.46 6.82
N TYR A 124 -2.94 5.04 5.92
CA TYR A 124 -4.02 5.84 5.37
C TYR A 124 -5.34 5.46 6.05
N THR A 125 -6.05 6.45 6.58
CA THR A 125 -7.43 6.31 7.04
C THR A 125 -8.38 7.09 6.12
N GLY A 126 -9.31 6.39 5.51
CA GLY A 126 -10.31 6.93 4.59
C GLY A 126 -10.76 5.87 3.56
N PRO A 127 -11.66 6.25 2.63
CA PRO A 127 -12.29 5.30 1.74
C PRO A 127 -11.32 4.53 0.83
N TYR A 128 -11.55 3.24 0.64
CA TYR A 128 -10.77 2.40 -0.29
C TYR A 128 -10.97 2.79 -1.76
N LYS A 129 -12.09 3.44 -2.08
CA LYS A 129 -12.38 3.95 -3.42
C LYS A 129 -11.97 5.41 -3.51
N GLY A 130 -11.63 5.86 -4.72
CA GLY A 130 -11.21 7.23 -4.99
C GLY A 130 -9.70 7.36 -5.07
N LYS A 131 -9.18 8.54 -4.71
CA LYS A 131 -7.76 8.88 -4.86
C LYS A 131 -6.96 8.81 -3.55
N GLY A 132 -7.59 8.48 -2.42
CA GLY A 132 -6.95 8.54 -1.10
C GLY A 132 -5.72 7.63 -0.97
N ALA A 133 -5.84 6.36 -1.33
CA ALA A 133 -4.71 5.41 -1.32
C ALA A 133 -3.60 5.80 -2.31
N PHE A 134 -3.98 6.37 -3.47
CA PHE A 134 -3.01 6.91 -4.44
C PHE A 134 -2.25 8.11 -3.85
N ASN A 135 -2.95 9.07 -3.24
CA ASN A 135 -2.34 10.23 -2.58
C ASN A 135 -1.43 9.81 -1.41
N ALA A 136 -1.84 8.80 -0.63
CA ALA A 136 -1.03 8.20 0.43
C ALA A 136 0.26 7.58 -0.13
N THR A 137 0.17 6.91 -1.27
CA THR A 137 1.34 6.35 -1.98
C THR A 137 2.29 7.45 -2.43
N VAL A 138 1.76 8.53 -3.04
CA VAL A 138 2.57 9.69 -3.45
C VAL A 138 3.30 10.28 -2.24
N ALA A 139 2.58 10.52 -1.13
CA ALA A 139 3.17 11.06 0.09
C ALA A 139 4.30 10.19 0.66
N LEU A 140 4.15 8.85 0.64
CA LEU A 140 5.20 7.94 1.10
C LEU A 140 6.43 7.96 0.17
N LEU A 141 6.22 8.03 -1.14
CA LEU A 141 7.30 8.11 -2.13
C LEU A 141 8.09 9.42 -2.02
N GLU A 142 7.40 10.56 -1.91
CA GLU A 142 8.02 11.88 -1.73
C GLU A 142 8.80 11.96 -0.41
N TRP A 143 8.21 11.46 0.68
CA TRP A 143 8.92 11.40 1.96
C TRP A 143 10.18 10.54 1.88
N ALA A 144 10.11 9.38 1.23
CA ALA A 144 11.27 8.50 1.08
C ALA A 144 12.38 9.16 0.26
N GLN A 145 12.02 9.85 -0.83
CA GLN A 145 12.96 10.62 -1.63
C GLN A 145 13.65 11.71 -0.79
N ALA A 146 12.88 12.50 -0.04
CA ALA A 146 13.41 13.55 0.84
C ALA A 146 14.36 13.01 1.94
N ASN A 147 14.21 11.73 2.31
CA ASN A 147 15.04 11.06 3.31
C ASN A 147 16.12 10.15 2.72
N ASN A 148 16.35 10.20 1.39
CA ASN A 148 17.32 9.38 0.68
C ASN A 148 17.12 7.86 0.88
N ILE A 149 15.86 7.42 1.00
CA ILE A 149 15.51 6.01 1.15
C ILE A 149 15.41 5.38 -0.24
N ALA A 150 16.25 4.39 -0.50
CA ALA A 150 16.19 3.60 -1.72
C ALA A 150 15.23 2.41 -1.56
N TRP A 151 14.56 2.03 -2.65
CA TRP A 151 13.62 0.91 -2.68
C TRP A 151 14.31 -0.40 -3.03
N SER A 152 13.79 -1.51 -2.49
CA SER A 152 14.21 -2.85 -2.90
C SER A 152 13.48 -3.23 -4.20
N VAL A 153 14.15 -2.95 -5.32
CA VAL A 153 13.70 -3.27 -6.67
C VAL A 153 14.72 -4.15 -7.39
N SER A 154 14.22 -5.02 -8.26
CA SER A 154 14.99 -5.90 -9.14
C SER A 154 14.64 -5.60 -10.60
N GLN A 155 15.37 -6.20 -11.55
CA GLN A 155 15.02 -6.15 -12.98
C GLN A 155 14.60 -7.54 -13.43
N LYS A 156 13.44 -7.65 -14.07
CA LYS A 156 12.92 -8.89 -14.66
C LYS A 156 12.45 -8.62 -16.08
N ASP A 157 13.08 -9.26 -17.06
CA ASP A 157 12.77 -9.10 -18.48
C ASP A 157 12.75 -7.63 -18.95
N GLY A 158 13.64 -6.80 -18.37
CA GLY A 158 13.74 -5.36 -18.66
C GLY A 158 12.66 -4.49 -17.99
N VAL A 159 11.88 -5.06 -17.07
CA VAL A 159 10.88 -4.35 -16.27
C VAL A 159 11.35 -4.25 -14.82
N GLU A 160 11.21 -3.06 -14.23
CA GLU A 160 11.43 -2.86 -12.81
C GLU A 160 10.41 -3.68 -12.00
N TRP A 161 10.93 -4.51 -11.10
CA TRP A 161 10.16 -5.43 -10.28
C TRP A 161 10.31 -5.08 -8.79
N TRP A 162 9.21 -4.79 -8.12
CA TRP A 162 9.20 -4.43 -6.71
C TRP A 162 9.23 -5.68 -5.84
N ASN A 163 10.25 -5.78 -4.97
CA ASN A 163 10.45 -6.98 -4.15
C ASN A 163 9.48 -7.02 -2.95
N GLY A 164 8.92 -5.88 -2.53
CA GLY A 164 8.01 -5.82 -1.39
C GLY A 164 7.24 -4.50 -1.31
N ARG A 165 6.46 -4.17 -2.35
CA ARG A 165 5.53 -3.03 -2.35
C ARG A 165 4.11 -3.53 -2.09
N THR A 166 3.59 -3.34 -0.88
CA THR A 166 2.32 -3.94 -0.49
C THR A 166 1.40 -2.93 0.18
N GLU A 167 0.11 -3.03 -0.14
CA GLU A 167 -1.01 -2.43 0.58
C GLU A 167 -1.69 -3.51 1.43
N PHE A 168 -1.92 -3.21 2.71
CA PHE A 168 -2.67 -4.06 3.64
C PHE A 168 -3.99 -3.37 4.01
N TYR A 169 -5.10 -4.03 3.74
CA TYR A 169 -6.45 -3.51 3.98
C TYR A 169 -6.92 -3.97 5.37
N LEU A 170 -6.69 -3.12 6.38
CA LEU A 170 -6.82 -3.47 7.80
C LEU A 170 -8.26 -3.46 8.32
N THR A 171 -9.21 -2.94 7.54
CA THR A 171 -10.60 -2.80 7.94
C THR A 171 -11.48 -3.67 7.06
N ASP A 172 -12.28 -4.53 7.70
CA ASP A 172 -13.29 -5.32 7.01
C ASP A 172 -14.54 -4.46 6.72
N PRO A 173 -14.88 -4.20 5.44
CA PRO A 173 -16.06 -3.43 5.06
C PRO A 173 -17.40 -4.05 5.49
N ASP A 174 -17.43 -5.36 5.76
CA ASP A 174 -18.62 -6.05 6.24
C ASP A 174 -18.87 -5.81 7.74
N LEU A 175 -17.82 -5.40 8.48
CA LEU A 175 -17.90 -5.10 9.92
C LEU A 175 -17.92 -3.59 10.22
N GLU A 176 -17.22 -2.79 9.43
CA GLU A 176 -17.26 -1.32 9.50
C GLU A 176 -17.84 -0.76 8.21
N HIS A 177 -18.93 -0.01 8.32
CA HIS A 177 -19.64 0.55 7.17
C HIS A 177 -19.31 2.04 6.96
N ASP A 178 -18.71 2.71 7.95
CA ASP A 178 -18.19 4.06 7.79
C ASP A 178 -16.85 4.02 7.06
N THR A 179 -16.92 4.22 5.74
CA THR A 179 -15.75 4.27 4.84
C THR A 179 -14.68 5.28 5.27
N LYS A 180 -15.01 6.29 6.09
CA LYS A 180 -14.03 7.27 6.60
C LYS A 180 -13.09 6.68 7.65
N LYS A 181 -13.43 5.52 8.19
CA LYS A 181 -12.60 4.81 9.18
C LYS A 181 -11.79 3.68 8.58
N TYR A 182 -11.91 3.43 7.28
CA TYR A 182 -11.20 2.35 6.62
C TYR A 182 -9.71 2.61 6.67
N GLN A 183 -8.95 1.61 7.09
CA GLN A 183 -7.51 1.71 7.22
C GLN A 183 -6.81 0.89 6.14
N THR A 184 -5.86 1.53 5.45
CA THR A 184 -4.93 0.89 4.53
C THR A 184 -3.51 1.20 4.98
N GLU A 185 -2.71 0.18 5.26
CA GLU A 185 -1.29 0.38 5.51
C GLU A 185 -0.50 0.17 4.22
N LEU A 186 0.30 1.17 3.85
CA LEU A 186 1.32 1.05 2.83
C LEU A 186 2.60 0.56 3.50
N ALA A 187 3.23 -0.48 2.96
CA ALA A 187 4.54 -0.92 3.43
C ALA A 187 5.43 -1.31 2.24
N PHE A 188 6.49 -0.53 2.02
CA PHE A 188 7.41 -0.69 0.90
C PHE A 188 8.81 -1.07 1.40
N LEU A 189 9.31 -2.22 0.95
CA LEU A 189 10.62 -2.75 1.32
C LEU A 189 11.72 -1.82 0.83
N THR A 190 12.59 -1.40 1.74
CA THR A 190 13.74 -0.55 1.42
C THR A 190 14.94 -1.39 1.04
N ARG A 191 15.83 -0.81 0.23
CA ARG A 191 17.16 -1.37 -0.02
C ARG A 191 17.98 -1.27 1.28
N SER A 192 18.68 -2.36 1.60
CA SER A 192 19.61 -2.43 2.72
C SER A 192 20.88 -1.60 2.47
#